data_AF-A0A024S4X8-F1
#
_entry.id   AF-A0A024S4X8-F1
#
_cell.length_a   1.000
_cell.length_b   1.000
_cell.length_c   1.000
_cell.angle_alpha   90.00
_cell.angle_beta   90.00
_cell.angle_gamma   90.00
#
_symmetry.space_group_name_H-M   'P 1'
#
loop_
_entity.id
_entity.type
_entity.pdbx_description
1 polymer ?
#
loop_
_entity_poly.entity_id
_entity_poly.type
_entity_poly.pdbx_seq_one_letter_code
_entity_poly.pdbx_strand_id
1 'polypeptide(L)'
;MGFLARLTWVFHLVLLLVAAQDYDFGVDVISITRRRDTDAPIVVGRLPSASNGSTPLRLEIRDVKADKYRWDLYILALSMFQSVNQDDPLSYYQVAGIHGVPFVTWNGVGPAAGASQSGYCPHSSVLFPTWHRPYLALYEQELHKLAGAIADMFANATERFLYRQAASDFRIPYWDWASPAPEGESHFPDVFWNSTMIQYGPNGVQVIRNPLYSYSFHPLDGDALIWPPLRSWNETKRAPNTEISQAEPPSMNDQVSAALLARLPEIQQRLYILFSSYHEFDSFSNKNYAFSQNLSHLDSIEAVHDIIHIYGGSRGHMTYVPLSSFDPLFFLHHAMTDRLISMWQLLNPSAWMTPQISGETTYTALKGTMQNSSTPLTPFMSSADGTFWDSDMSRSTEVFGYAYGDTSYVPGDSESPRNKLIRKINRWLGLNSPAMVRIKSQAQNRRPSGVWKGNTGVKGVQPSLKIDMSDVVDDHYTEWIANVHVNHGALDGSFSIYFFAGKPPADVGTWAFAPNLMGSVGIFTMSGMGGHHSKMSGSVPLTMALMRLASLGAVQSVEPNSVVAFLQSRLHFRIASIDDKEIDPSLVAGLFIGISSTRVRLPKSELEFPDWGQPMLRLVLWE
;
A
#
# COMPACT_ATOMS: atom_id res chain seq x y z
N MET A 1 39.27 35.11 21.68
CA MET A 1 38.38 34.47 20.67
C MET A 1 37.51 33.39 21.31
N GLY A 2 36.82 33.69 22.43
CA GLY A 2 36.08 32.69 23.21
C GLY A 2 34.65 33.10 23.58
N PHE A 3 34.12 34.16 22.96
CA PHE A 3 32.82 34.73 23.32
C PHE A 3 31.80 34.76 22.16
N LEU A 4 32.25 34.61 20.90
CA LEU A 4 31.35 34.52 19.74
C LEU A 4 30.88 33.09 19.39
N ALA A 5 31.56 32.05 19.87
CA ALA A 5 31.18 30.66 19.59
C ALA A 5 30.06 30.12 20.50
N ARG A 6 29.68 30.88 21.55
CA ARG A 6 28.56 30.54 22.45
C ARG A 6 27.25 31.25 22.09
N LEU A 7 27.26 32.21 21.16
CA LEU A 7 26.04 32.89 20.70
C LEU A 7 25.38 32.21 19.50
N THR A 8 26.10 31.39 18.73
CA THR A 8 25.55 30.67 17.57
C THR A 8 24.89 29.33 17.93
N TRP A 9 25.23 28.74 19.07
CA TRP A 9 24.53 27.55 19.61
C TRP A 9 23.24 27.88 20.37
N VAL A 10 23.04 29.14 20.76
CA VAL A 10 21.82 29.60 21.44
C VAL A 10 20.78 30.12 20.43
N PHE A 11 21.19 30.48 19.21
CA PHE A 11 20.27 30.88 18.13
C PHE A 11 19.67 29.72 17.30
N HIS A 12 19.99 28.46 17.63
CA HIS A 12 19.31 27.27 17.09
C HIS A 12 18.57 26.45 18.17
N LEU A 13 18.58 26.91 19.42
CA LEU A 13 17.87 26.25 20.52
C LEU A 13 16.69 27.08 21.08
N VAL A 14 16.39 28.22 20.45
CA VAL A 14 15.24 29.09 20.76
C VAL A 14 14.33 29.23 19.53
N LEU A 15 14.19 28.17 18.74
CA LEU A 15 12.87 27.83 18.18
C LEU A 15 12.23 26.91 19.21
N LEU A 16 11.65 27.57 20.20
CA LEU A 16 10.68 27.03 21.12
C LEU A 16 9.77 26.07 20.35
N LEU A 17 9.61 24.85 20.87
CA LEU A 17 8.34 24.25 21.31
C LEU A 17 7.09 25.12 21.03
N VAL A 18 6.83 25.45 19.77
CA VAL A 18 5.46 25.56 19.31
C VAL A 18 5.11 24.11 19.05
N ALA A 19 4.50 23.47 20.06
CA ALA A 19 3.72 22.27 19.79
C ALA A 19 2.67 22.73 18.76
N ALA A 20 2.94 22.49 17.48
CA ALA A 20 2.05 22.95 16.43
C ALA A 20 0.70 22.29 16.66
N GLN A 21 -0.34 23.12 16.74
CA GLN A 21 -1.69 22.68 16.99
C GLN A 21 -2.36 22.30 15.66
N ASP A 22 -3.57 21.76 15.75
CA ASP A 22 -4.43 21.67 14.57
C ASP A 22 -4.71 23.06 14.01
N TYR A 23 -5.16 23.14 12.75
CA TYR A 23 -5.49 24.43 12.14
C TYR A 23 -6.61 25.14 12.91
N ASP A 24 -6.38 26.38 13.32
CA ASP A 24 -7.42 27.20 13.96
C ASP A 24 -8.29 27.87 12.88
N PHE A 25 -9.49 27.30 12.68
CA PHE A 25 -10.47 27.81 11.73
C PHE A 25 -11.16 29.12 12.17
N GLY A 26 -10.93 29.59 13.41
CA GLY A 26 -11.60 30.77 13.95
C GLY A 26 -13.10 30.54 14.24
N VAL A 27 -13.54 29.29 14.23
CA VAL A 27 -14.93 28.85 14.46
C VAL A 27 -14.96 27.60 15.32
N ASP A 28 -16.10 27.36 15.98
CA ASP A 28 -16.32 26.11 16.71
C ASP A 28 -16.50 24.94 15.74
N VAL A 29 -15.42 24.20 15.50
CA VAL A 29 -15.38 23.02 14.62
C VAL A 29 -16.37 21.94 15.08
N ILE A 30 -16.63 21.82 16.39
CA ILE A 30 -17.57 20.82 16.93
C ILE A 30 -18.98 21.08 16.37
N SER A 31 -19.39 22.34 16.26
CA SER A 31 -20.69 22.71 15.70
C SER A 31 -20.87 22.30 14.23
N ILE A 32 -19.78 22.15 13.48
CA ILE A 32 -19.76 21.78 12.06
C ILE A 32 -19.75 20.27 11.89
N THR A 33 -18.99 19.57 12.73
CA THR A 33 -18.75 18.13 12.60
C THR A 33 -19.86 17.30 13.24
N ARG A 34 -20.50 17.83 14.29
CA ARG A 34 -21.54 17.14 15.06
C ARG A 34 -22.68 16.63 14.18
N ARG A 35 -22.98 15.35 14.35
CA ARG A 35 -24.14 14.70 13.74
C ARG A 35 -25.45 15.28 14.29
N ARG A 36 -26.37 15.67 13.39
CA ARG A 36 -27.68 16.24 13.77
C ARG A 36 -28.64 15.19 14.31
N ASP A 37 -28.61 14.00 13.71
CA ASP A 37 -29.39 12.85 14.12
C ASP A 37 -28.39 11.73 14.47
N THR A 38 -28.22 11.50 15.77
CA THR A 38 -27.28 10.49 16.28
C THR A 38 -27.77 9.07 16.07
N ASP A 39 -29.08 8.89 15.93
CA ASP A 39 -29.73 7.58 15.85
C ASP A 39 -29.94 7.13 14.40
N ALA A 40 -29.87 8.06 13.44
CA ALA A 40 -29.91 7.73 12.02
C ALA A 40 -28.80 6.71 11.65
N PRO A 41 -29.06 5.76 10.74
CA PRO A 41 -28.00 4.94 10.17
C PRO A 41 -26.96 5.77 9.42
N ILE A 42 -25.68 5.41 9.53
CA ILE A 42 -24.62 5.99 8.68
C ILE A 42 -24.65 5.26 7.35
N VAL A 43 -24.95 6.00 6.28
CA VAL A 43 -24.99 5.50 4.91
C VAL A 43 -23.72 5.94 4.18
N VAL A 44 -23.08 4.99 3.49
CA VAL A 44 -21.96 5.26 2.59
C VAL A 44 -22.55 5.47 1.19
N GLY A 45 -22.59 6.72 0.75
CA GLY A 45 -23.27 7.14 -0.46
C GLY A 45 -22.32 7.49 -1.61
N ARG A 46 -22.93 7.86 -2.74
CA ARG A 46 -22.24 8.38 -3.93
C ARG A 46 -21.92 9.86 -3.76
N LEU A 47 -20.66 10.26 -3.98
CA LEU A 47 -20.30 11.68 -4.05
C LEU A 47 -20.79 12.36 -5.34
N PRO A 48 -21.02 13.69 -5.33
CA PRO A 48 -21.48 14.44 -6.50
C PRO A 48 -20.53 14.33 -7.69
N SER A 49 -21.06 14.39 -8.91
CA SER A 49 -20.25 14.55 -10.12
C SER A 49 -19.63 15.95 -10.18
N ALA A 50 -18.56 16.12 -10.94
CA ALA A 50 -17.97 17.44 -11.20
C ALA A 50 -18.99 18.36 -11.89
N SER A 51 -18.74 19.68 -11.82
CA SER A 51 -19.59 20.71 -12.42
C SER A 51 -19.85 20.53 -13.93
N ASN A 52 -18.92 19.90 -14.65
CA ASN A 52 -19.01 19.58 -16.07
C ASN A 52 -19.70 18.22 -16.36
N GLY A 53 -20.19 17.53 -15.33
CA GLY A 53 -20.83 16.21 -15.41
C GLY A 53 -19.86 15.02 -15.38
N SER A 54 -18.54 15.22 -15.42
CA SER A 54 -17.58 14.11 -15.35
C SER A 54 -17.48 13.54 -13.94
N THR A 55 -17.12 12.26 -13.83
CA THR A 55 -16.75 11.65 -12.55
C THR A 55 -15.40 12.20 -12.09
N PRO A 56 -15.29 12.84 -10.92
CA PRO A 56 -14.02 13.31 -10.39
C PRO A 56 -13.00 12.18 -10.19
N LEU A 57 -11.72 12.51 -10.38
CA LEU A 57 -10.63 11.54 -10.27
C LEU A 57 -9.98 11.58 -8.88
N ARG A 58 -9.68 10.41 -8.32
CA ARG A 58 -8.62 10.30 -7.30
C ARG A 58 -7.28 10.50 -8.00
N LEU A 59 -6.49 11.48 -7.54
CA LEU A 59 -5.22 11.87 -8.16
C LEU A 59 -4.03 11.40 -7.31
N GLU A 60 -2.84 11.36 -7.90
CA GLU A 60 -1.63 11.08 -7.14
C GLU A 60 -1.35 12.26 -6.19
N ILE A 61 -0.82 11.98 -4.98
CA ILE A 61 -0.66 13.02 -3.95
C ILE A 61 0.23 14.20 -4.39
N ARG A 62 1.24 13.99 -5.24
CA ARG A 62 2.07 15.06 -5.79
C ARG A 62 1.30 15.92 -6.78
N ASP A 63 0.40 15.32 -7.56
CA ASP A 63 -0.51 16.08 -8.44
C ASP A 63 -1.51 16.92 -7.62
N VAL A 64 -2.03 16.37 -6.51
CA VAL A 64 -2.86 17.12 -5.56
C VAL A 64 -2.06 18.27 -4.94
N LYS A 65 -0.80 18.03 -4.52
CA LYS A 65 0.09 19.05 -3.95
C LYS A 65 0.42 20.18 -4.93
N ALA A 66 0.51 19.86 -6.23
CA ALA A 66 0.79 20.84 -7.27
C ALA A 66 -0.38 21.81 -7.52
N ASP A 67 -1.61 21.43 -7.19
CA ASP A 67 -2.80 22.29 -7.24
C ASP A 67 -3.06 22.92 -5.87
N LYS A 68 -2.87 24.24 -5.76
CA LYS A 68 -3.04 24.99 -4.51
C LYS A 68 -4.38 24.71 -3.83
N TYR A 69 -5.50 24.76 -4.56
CA TYR A 69 -6.83 24.68 -3.94
C TYR A 69 -7.12 23.26 -3.45
N ARG A 70 -6.72 22.25 -4.24
CA ARG A 70 -6.88 20.84 -3.85
C ARG A 70 -5.99 20.50 -2.65
N TRP A 71 -4.74 20.94 -2.67
CA TRP A 71 -3.80 20.73 -1.57
C TRP A 71 -4.30 21.35 -0.27
N ASP A 72 -4.67 22.64 -0.32
CA ASP A 72 -5.15 23.36 0.86
C ASP A 72 -6.40 22.69 1.45
N LEU A 73 -7.38 22.33 0.62
CA LEU A 73 -8.58 21.63 1.10
C LEU A 73 -8.28 20.25 1.67
N TYR A 74 -7.39 19.48 1.05
CA TYR A 74 -7.05 18.15 1.54
C TYR A 74 -6.39 18.20 2.93
N ILE A 75 -5.40 19.08 3.10
CA ILE A 75 -4.71 19.23 4.38
C ILE A 75 -5.63 19.80 5.46
N LEU A 76 -6.40 20.84 5.14
CA LEU A 76 -7.32 21.44 6.11
C LEU A 76 -8.45 20.48 6.51
N ALA A 77 -9.04 19.75 5.54
CA ALA A 77 -10.07 18.77 5.82
C ALA A 77 -9.53 17.61 6.65
N LEU A 78 -8.32 17.12 6.37
CA LEU A 78 -7.70 16.06 7.16
C LEU A 78 -7.33 16.51 8.57
N SER A 79 -6.80 17.73 8.74
CA SER A 79 -6.53 18.32 10.05
C SER A 79 -7.83 18.45 10.86
N MET A 80 -8.90 18.97 10.26
CA MET A 80 -10.21 19.07 10.90
C MET A 80 -10.80 17.69 11.24
N PHE A 81 -10.64 16.71 10.36
CA PHE A 81 -11.15 15.36 10.55
C PHE A 81 -10.46 14.65 11.72
N GLN A 82 -9.15 14.85 11.85
CA GLN A 82 -8.36 14.31 12.96
C GLN A 82 -8.63 15.00 14.30
N SER A 83 -9.12 16.25 14.30
CA SER A 83 -9.48 16.99 15.52
C SER A 83 -10.90 16.69 16.04
N VAL A 84 -11.72 15.94 15.29
CA VAL A 84 -13.06 15.54 15.75
C VAL A 84 -12.95 14.66 16.99
N ASN A 85 -13.83 14.88 17.97
CA ASN A 85 -13.90 14.09 19.19
C ASN A 85 -13.99 12.60 18.86
N GLN A 86 -13.13 11.78 19.46
CA GLN A 86 -13.02 10.34 19.22
C GLN A 86 -14.29 9.53 19.59
N ASP A 87 -15.23 10.11 20.35
CA ASP A 87 -16.53 9.51 20.65
C ASP A 87 -17.54 9.64 19.48
N ASP A 88 -17.29 10.55 18.52
CA ASP A 88 -18.15 10.70 17.35
C ASP A 88 -17.92 9.50 16.40
N PRO A 89 -18.97 8.75 16.00
CA PRO A 89 -18.83 7.58 15.12
C PRO A 89 -18.26 7.92 13.73
N LEU A 90 -18.28 9.19 13.33
CA LEU A 90 -17.68 9.71 12.10
C LEU A 90 -16.39 10.51 12.39
N SER A 91 -15.75 10.35 13.54
CA SER A 91 -14.40 10.87 13.77
C SER A 91 -13.35 10.05 13.03
N TYR A 92 -12.17 10.62 12.79
CA TYR A 92 -11.03 9.87 12.26
C TYR A 92 -10.75 8.62 13.11
N TYR A 93 -10.82 8.73 14.45
CA TYR A 93 -10.59 7.61 15.36
C TYR A 93 -11.59 6.46 15.13
N GLN A 94 -12.89 6.75 15.09
CA GLN A 94 -13.91 5.72 14.91
C GLN A 94 -13.87 5.12 13.51
N VAL A 95 -13.66 5.94 12.47
CA VAL A 95 -13.53 5.45 11.09
C VAL A 95 -12.26 4.59 10.94
N ALA A 96 -11.11 5.02 11.47
CA ALA A 96 -9.90 4.20 11.52
C ALA A 96 -10.14 2.90 12.31
N GLY A 97 -10.84 2.98 13.43
CA GLY A 97 -11.15 1.86 14.32
C GLY A 97 -12.02 0.76 13.70
N ILE A 98 -12.77 1.02 12.63
CA ILE A 98 -13.52 -0.02 11.89
C ILE A 98 -12.58 -1.13 11.41
N HIS A 99 -11.37 -0.78 10.98
CA HIS A 99 -10.42 -1.75 10.46
C HIS A 99 -9.94 -2.74 11.55
N GLY A 100 -9.85 -2.31 12.80
CA GLY A 100 -9.10 -3.01 13.83
C GLY A 100 -9.53 -2.66 15.24
N VAL A 101 -8.55 -2.39 16.11
CA VAL A 101 -8.84 -1.95 17.48
C VAL A 101 -9.58 -0.61 17.44
N PRO A 102 -10.51 -0.33 18.37
CA PRO A 102 -10.76 -1.02 19.64
C PRO A 102 -11.67 -2.26 19.59
N PHE A 103 -12.01 -2.82 18.43
CA PHE A 103 -12.95 -3.95 18.29
C PHE A 103 -14.34 -3.65 18.87
N VAL A 104 -14.84 -2.45 18.59
CA VAL A 104 -16.16 -1.98 19.05
C VAL A 104 -17.19 -2.00 17.92
N THR A 105 -18.45 -2.14 18.30
CA THR A 105 -19.57 -2.05 17.37
C THR A 105 -19.60 -0.68 16.70
N TRP A 106 -19.62 -0.68 15.37
CA TRP A 106 -19.82 0.53 14.57
C TRP A 106 -21.15 0.43 13.81
N ASN A 107 -21.92 1.53 13.79
CA ASN A 107 -23.20 1.67 13.09
C ASN A 107 -24.20 0.53 13.40
N GLY A 108 -24.23 0.07 14.66
CA GLY A 108 -25.16 -0.95 15.15
C GLY A 108 -24.81 -2.40 14.77
N VAL A 109 -23.69 -2.65 14.09
CA VAL A 109 -23.33 -3.99 13.61
C VAL A 109 -22.48 -4.73 14.64
N GLY A 110 -23.10 -5.52 15.52
CA GLY A 110 -22.40 -6.26 16.58
C GLY A 110 -21.53 -7.43 16.08
N PRO A 111 -20.68 -8.00 16.97
CA PRO A 111 -19.78 -9.08 16.58
C PRO A 111 -20.51 -10.41 16.41
N ALA A 112 -19.98 -11.25 15.52
CA ALA A 112 -20.33 -12.67 15.52
C ALA A 112 -19.90 -13.34 16.83
N ALA A 113 -20.59 -14.41 17.23
CA ALA A 113 -20.25 -15.14 18.44
C ALA A 113 -18.80 -15.66 18.36
N GLY A 114 -17.95 -15.22 19.31
CA GLY A 114 -16.52 -15.57 19.33
C GLY A 114 -15.60 -14.68 18.48
N ALA A 115 -16.11 -13.61 17.87
CA ALA A 115 -15.36 -12.72 16.99
C ALA A 115 -15.04 -11.33 17.59
N SER A 116 -15.36 -11.10 18.87
CA SER A 116 -15.26 -9.79 19.53
C SER A 116 -13.83 -9.28 19.77
N GLN A 117 -12.79 -10.01 19.33
CA GLN A 117 -11.38 -9.64 19.46
C GLN A 117 -10.73 -9.45 18.07
N SER A 118 -11.52 -8.98 17.11
CA SER A 118 -11.11 -8.77 15.71
C SER A 118 -11.68 -7.47 15.16
N GLY A 119 -11.03 -6.88 14.16
CA GLY A 119 -11.60 -5.77 13.39
C GLY A 119 -12.57 -6.25 12.32
N TYR A 120 -13.26 -5.33 11.64
CA TYR A 120 -14.18 -5.67 10.54
C TYR A 120 -13.45 -6.04 9.24
N CYS A 121 -12.19 -5.63 9.07
CA CYS A 121 -11.47 -5.79 7.81
C CYS A 121 -11.28 -7.27 7.44
N PRO A 122 -11.67 -7.69 6.22
CA PRO A 122 -11.37 -9.01 5.73
C PRO A 122 -9.97 -9.05 5.12
N HIS A 123 -9.09 -9.85 5.71
CA HIS A 123 -7.81 -10.26 5.15
C HIS A 123 -7.84 -11.77 4.87
N SER A 124 -7.02 -12.22 3.92
CA SER A 124 -7.04 -13.60 3.41
C SER A 124 -8.45 -14.05 3.02
N SER A 125 -9.15 -13.15 2.33
CA SER A 125 -10.55 -13.28 1.99
C SER A 125 -10.78 -12.76 0.58
N VAL A 126 -11.68 -13.41 -0.15
CA VAL A 126 -12.14 -12.94 -1.46
C VAL A 126 -12.78 -11.55 -1.41
N LEU A 127 -13.23 -11.11 -0.24
CA LEU A 127 -13.79 -9.78 -0.01
C LEU A 127 -12.73 -8.70 0.19
N PHE A 128 -11.44 -9.03 0.32
CA PHE A 128 -10.38 -8.05 0.57
C PHE A 128 -10.41 -6.87 -0.42
N PRO A 129 -10.46 -7.06 -1.76
CA PRO A 129 -10.47 -5.94 -2.69
C PRO A 129 -11.72 -5.06 -2.60
N THR A 130 -12.88 -5.66 -2.36
CA THR A 130 -14.17 -4.98 -2.44
C THR A 130 -14.61 -4.36 -1.13
N TRP A 131 -14.22 -4.92 0.03
CA TRP A 131 -14.53 -4.36 1.35
C TRP A 131 -13.83 -3.03 1.61
N HIS A 132 -12.57 -2.89 1.18
CA HIS A 132 -11.81 -1.66 1.36
C HIS A 132 -12.35 -0.50 0.52
N ARG A 133 -13.18 -0.77 -0.49
CA ARG A 133 -13.77 0.25 -1.37
C ARG A 133 -14.84 1.13 -0.69
N PRO A 134 -15.94 0.59 -0.10
CA PRO A 134 -16.85 1.37 0.71
C PRO A 134 -16.18 1.93 1.97
N TYR A 135 -15.11 1.30 2.47
CA TYR A 135 -14.32 1.88 3.56
C TYR A 135 -13.64 3.20 3.15
N LEU A 136 -12.95 3.21 2.00
CA LEU A 136 -12.38 4.42 1.41
C LEU A 136 -13.47 5.44 1.06
N ALA A 137 -14.64 4.99 0.59
CA ALA A 137 -15.75 5.88 0.28
C ALA A 137 -16.33 6.57 1.53
N LEU A 138 -16.43 5.88 2.67
CA LEU A 138 -16.80 6.48 3.95
C LEU A 138 -15.81 7.57 4.36
N TYR A 139 -14.51 7.24 4.33
CA TYR A 139 -13.44 8.18 4.65
C TYR A 139 -13.46 9.42 3.72
N GLU A 140 -13.63 9.19 2.42
CA GLU A 140 -13.71 10.25 1.41
C GLU A 140 -15.00 11.09 1.55
N GLN A 141 -16.12 10.49 1.94
CA GLN A 141 -17.39 11.18 2.17
C GLN A 141 -17.27 12.22 3.28
N GLU A 142 -16.64 11.86 4.41
CA GLU A 142 -16.43 12.79 5.52
C GLU A 142 -15.46 13.92 5.13
N LEU A 143 -14.33 13.60 4.48
CA LEU A 143 -13.41 14.63 4.00
C LEU A 143 -14.05 15.57 2.98
N HIS A 144 -14.88 15.07 2.06
CA HIS A 144 -15.60 15.91 1.10
C HIS A 144 -16.58 16.87 1.81
N LYS A 145 -17.32 16.39 2.82
CA LYS A 145 -18.20 17.23 3.65
C LYS A 145 -17.41 18.34 4.34
N LEU A 146 -16.27 18.01 4.96
CA LEU A 146 -15.42 18.98 5.64
C LEU A 146 -14.78 19.98 4.67
N ALA A 147 -14.30 19.51 3.52
CA ALA A 147 -13.75 20.37 2.47
C ALA A 147 -14.78 21.40 1.97
N GLY A 148 -16.05 20.99 1.79
CA GLY A 148 -17.15 21.90 1.45
C GLY A 148 -17.40 22.95 2.53
N ALA A 149 -17.45 22.54 3.81
CA ALA A 149 -17.61 23.47 4.92
C ALA A 149 -16.45 24.47 5.02
N ILE A 150 -15.20 24.00 4.86
CA ILE A 150 -14.00 24.83 4.89
C ILE A 150 -13.99 25.82 3.73
N ALA A 151 -14.38 25.38 2.53
CA ALA A 151 -14.50 26.26 1.37
C ALA A 151 -15.46 27.45 1.63
N ASP A 152 -16.53 27.22 2.39
CA ASP A 152 -17.49 28.26 2.78
C ASP A 152 -16.96 29.29 3.79
N MET A 153 -15.90 28.95 4.54
CA MET A 153 -15.34 29.82 5.58
C MET A 153 -14.47 30.96 5.01
N PHE A 154 -14.01 30.87 3.77
CA PHE A 154 -13.19 31.92 3.17
C PHE A 154 -13.99 33.23 3.03
N ALA A 155 -13.50 34.30 3.65
CA ALA A 155 -14.21 35.59 3.68
C ALA A 155 -14.26 36.26 2.29
N ASN A 156 -13.16 36.21 1.54
CA ASN A 156 -13.08 36.78 0.19
C ASN A 156 -13.98 36.00 -0.78
N ALA A 157 -14.87 36.70 -1.49
CA ALA A 157 -15.87 36.06 -2.34
C ALA A 157 -15.29 35.32 -3.56
N THR A 158 -14.24 35.86 -4.18
CA THR A 158 -13.57 35.23 -5.32
C THR A 158 -12.82 33.99 -4.88
N GLU A 159 -12.11 34.07 -3.76
CA GLU A 159 -11.40 32.94 -3.18
C GLU A 159 -12.36 31.82 -2.76
N ARG A 160 -13.42 32.17 -2.02
CA ARG A 160 -14.50 31.23 -1.66
C ARG A 160 -15.09 30.52 -2.87
N PHE A 161 -15.28 31.22 -3.99
CA PHE A 161 -15.75 30.61 -5.23
C PHE A 161 -14.77 29.55 -5.76
N LEU A 162 -13.47 29.84 -5.78
CA LEU A 162 -12.44 28.91 -6.26
C LEU A 162 -12.31 27.69 -5.33
N TYR A 163 -12.36 27.89 -4.02
CA TYR A 163 -12.37 26.79 -3.05
C TYR A 163 -13.65 25.95 -3.15
N ARG A 164 -14.81 26.56 -3.38
CA ARG A 164 -16.07 25.79 -3.62
C ARG A 164 -15.98 24.93 -4.87
N GLN A 165 -15.36 25.44 -5.94
CA GLN A 165 -15.13 24.66 -7.15
C GLN A 165 -14.17 23.49 -6.90
N ALA A 166 -13.08 23.72 -6.15
CA ALA A 166 -12.17 22.65 -5.78
C ALA A 166 -12.84 21.62 -4.85
N ALA A 167 -13.69 22.06 -3.92
CA ALA A 167 -14.44 21.19 -3.02
C ALA A 167 -15.46 20.32 -3.76
N SER A 168 -16.13 20.82 -4.81
CA SER A 168 -17.07 20.01 -5.59
C SER A 168 -16.39 18.87 -6.35
N ASP A 169 -15.12 19.06 -6.72
CA ASP A 169 -14.30 18.07 -7.43
C ASP A 169 -13.41 17.25 -6.47
N PHE A 170 -13.56 17.42 -5.16
CA PHE A 170 -12.68 16.83 -4.15
C PHE A 170 -12.76 15.31 -4.14
N ARG A 171 -11.60 14.64 -4.25
CA ARG A 171 -11.43 13.21 -4.04
C ARG A 171 -10.13 12.97 -3.28
N ILE A 172 -10.07 11.90 -2.48
CA ILE A 172 -8.86 11.57 -1.73
C ILE A 172 -7.71 11.22 -2.69
N PRO A 173 -6.46 11.61 -2.37
CA PRO A 173 -5.32 11.20 -3.18
C PRO A 173 -4.97 9.72 -2.95
N TYR A 174 -4.27 9.15 -3.93
CA TYR A 174 -3.49 7.93 -3.74
C TYR A 174 -2.00 8.26 -3.73
N TRP A 175 -1.19 7.43 -3.07
CA TRP A 175 0.27 7.51 -3.19
C TRP A 175 0.78 6.37 -4.08
N ASP A 176 1.40 6.72 -5.22
CA ASP A 176 1.95 5.74 -6.15
C ASP A 176 3.30 5.21 -5.67
N TRP A 177 3.25 4.27 -4.73
CA TRP A 177 4.42 3.57 -4.18
C TRP A 177 5.09 2.61 -5.18
N ALA A 178 4.49 2.35 -6.35
CA ALA A 178 5.07 1.50 -7.39
C ALA A 178 5.79 2.32 -8.49
N SER A 179 5.81 3.65 -8.39
CA SER A 179 6.58 4.54 -9.27
C SER A 179 7.93 4.95 -8.65
N PRO A 180 8.99 5.08 -9.47
CA PRO A 180 10.20 5.76 -9.00
C PRO A 180 9.88 7.22 -8.68
N ALA A 181 10.61 7.79 -7.73
CA ALA A 181 10.48 9.21 -7.41
C ALA A 181 10.85 10.08 -8.64
N PRO A 182 10.23 11.26 -8.79
CA PRO A 182 10.72 12.29 -9.69
C PRO A 182 12.20 12.64 -9.42
N GLU A 183 12.88 13.20 -10.42
CA GLU A 183 14.28 13.59 -10.27
C GLU A 183 14.44 14.63 -9.14
N GLY A 184 15.35 14.34 -8.19
CA GLY A 184 15.59 15.21 -7.03
C GLY A 184 14.68 14.94 -5.82
N GLU A 185 13.71 14.03 -5.92
CA GLU A 185 12.81 13.66 -4.82
C GLU A 185 13.15 12.31 -4.18
N SER A 186 12.69 12.11 -2.94
CA SER A 186 12.71 10.81 -2.25
C SER A 186 11.56 9.91 -2.71
N HIS A 187 11.75 8.60 -2.60
CA HIS A 187 10.70 7.62 -2.91
C HIS A 187 9.48 7.79 -2.00
N PHE A 188 9.72 7.96 -0.69
CA PHE A 188 8.69 8.40 0.24
C PHE A 188 8.47 9.91 0.08
N PRO A 189 7.28 10.38 -0.34
CA PRO A 189 6.99 11.79 -0.59
C PRO A 189 7.34 12.71 0.59
N ASP A 190 7.88 13.89 0.29
CA ASP A 190 8.32 14.89 1.27
C ASP A 190 7.20 15.36 2.22
N VAL A 191 5.94 15.30 1.76
CA VAL A 191 4.73 15.61 2.54
C VAL A 191 4.57 14.74 3.79
N PHE A 192 5.29 13.63 3.90
CA PHE A 192 5.26 12.75 5.06
C PHE A 192 6.37 13.00 6.07
N TRP A 193 7.36 13.85 5.77
CA TRP A 193 8.64 13.87 6.51
C TRP A 193 8.61 14.74 7.77
N ASN A 194 8.00 15.92 7.68
CA ASN A 194 8.02 16.90 8.76
C ASN A 194 6.75 16.79 9.61
N SER A 195 6.90 16.85 10.93
CA SER A 195 5.79 16.83 11.89
C SER A 195 4.93 18.09 11.89
N THR A 196 5.44 19.17 11.29
CA THR A 196 4.75 20.45 11.14
C THR A 196 4.81 20.93 9.71
N MET A 197 3.83 21.73 9.28
CA MET A 197 3.82 22.35 7.96
C MET A 197 3.22 23.76 8.00
N ILE A 198 3.58 24.58 7.02
CA ILE A 198 2.94 25.87 6.76
C ILE A 198 1.71 25.60 5.90
N GLN A 199 0.53 25.96 6.40
CA GLN A 199 -0.73 25.76 5.70
C GLN A 199 -1.51 27.06 5.60
N TYR A 200 -2.03 27.35 4.39
CA TYR A 200 -2.95 28.45 4.16
C TYR A 200 -4.40 27.97 4.33
N GLY A 201 -5.23 28.76 4.99
CA GLY A 201 -6.66 28.46 5.11
C GLY A 201 -7.53 29.69 5.36
N PRO A 202 -8.81 29.48 5.75
CA PRO A 202 -9.79 30.56 5.91
C PRO A 202 -9.38 31.67 6.89
N ASN A 203 -8.56 31.30 7.88
CA ASN A 203 -8.03 32.18 8.93
C ASN A 203 -6.53 32.51 8.70
N GLY A 204 -6.11 32.56 7.44
CA GLY A 204 -4.75 32.94 7.03
C GLY A 204 -3.74 31.80 7.05
N VAL A 205 -2.45 32.16 6.97
CA VAL A 205 -1.34 31.20 7.00
C VAL A 205 -1.02 30.83 8.44
N GLN A 206 -0.94 29.53 8.73
CA GLN A 206 -0.61 29.00 10.05
C GLN A 206 0.49 27.94 9.97
N VAL A 207 1.25 27.78 11.04
CA VAL A 207 2.10 26.60 11.24
C VAL A 207 1.30 25.58 12.03
N ILE A 208 0.93 24.49 11.38
CA ILE A 208 0.08 23.44 11.95
C ILE A 208 0.84 22.14 12.09
N ARG A 209 0.33 21.23 12.92
CA ARG A 209 0.75 19.84 12.85
C ARG A 209 0.44 19.30 11.45
N ASN A 210 1.38 18.57 10.87
CA ASN A 210 1.18 17.94 9.58
C ASN A 210 0.27 16.71 9.74
N PRO A 211 -0.98 16.74 9.26
CA PRO A 211 -1.92 15.65 9.47
C PRO A 211 -1.58 14.38 8.65
N LEU A 212 -0.59 14.45 7.75
CA LEU A 212 -0.05 13.29 7.01
C LEU A 212 1.17 12.65 7.69
N TYR A 213 1.78 13.33 8.67
CA TYR A 213 2.93 12.80 9.39
C TYR A 213 2.52 11.72 10.39
N SER A 214 1.50 12.00 11.21
CA SER A 214 0.95 11.08 12.20
C SER A 214 -0.43 11.55 12.68
N TYR A 215 -1.27 10.60 13.09
CA TYR A 215 -2.44 10.88 13.93
C TYR A 215 -2.05 10.96 15.41
N SER A 216 -2.64 11.90 16.18
CA SER A 216 -2.55 11.90 17.66
C SER A 216 -3.83 11.34 18.25
N PHE A 217 -3.69 10.49 19.24
CA PHE A 217 -4.79 10.06 20.07
C PHE A 217 -5.13 11.11 21.11
N HIS A 218 -6.41 11.46 21.25
CA HIS A 218 -6.92 12.48 22.16
C HIS A 218 -8.33 12.12 22.72
N PRO A 219 -8.41 11.31 23.79
CA PRO A 219 -7.32 10.77 24.60
C PRO A 219 -6.67 9.51 23.98
N LEU A 220 -5.47 9.17 24.46
CA LEU A 220 -4.89 7.86 24.27
C LEU A 220 -5.62 6.83 25.14
N ASP A 221 -6.25 5.85 24.50
CA ASP A 221 -6.83 4.68 25.18
C ASP A 221 -5.85 3.49 25.08
N GLY A 222 -4.94 3.40 26.05
CA GLY A 222 -3.92 2.36 26.08
C GLY A 222 -4.45 0.95 26.39
N ASP A 223 -5.72 0.80 26.79
CA ASP A 223 -6.34 -0.50 27.01
C ASP A 223 -7.03 -1.00 25.73
N ALA A 224 -7.58 -0.08 24.93
CA ALA A 224 -8.03 -0.35 23.57
C ALA A 224 -6.88 -0.70 22.61
N LEU A 225 -5.73 -0.04 22.73
CA LEU A 225 -4.57 -0.33 21.91
C LEU A 225 -3.81 -1.52 22.52
N ILE A 226 -3.72 -2.64 21.79
CA ILE A 226 -3.41 -3.94 22.43
C ILE A 226 -1.89 -4.19 22.59
N TRP A 227 -1.04 -3.64 21.73
CA TRP A 227 0.38 -4.02 21.67
C TRP A 227 1.35 -2.98 22.26
N PRO A 228 2.09 -3.28 23.33
CA PRO A 228 3.30 -2.55 23.69
C PRO A 228 4.39 -2.70 22.62
N PRO A 229 5.25 -1.69 22.40
CA PRO A 229 5.19 -0.36 23.02
C PRO A 229 4.15 0.59 22.39
N LEU A 230 3.54 0.24 21.24
CA LEU A 230 2.68 1.12 20.44
C LEU A 230 1.50 1.71 21.24
N ARG A 231 0.87 0.91 22.12
CA ARG A 231 -0.23 1.35 22.99
C ARG A 231 0.10 2.49 23.96
N SER A 232 1.38 2.80 24.14
CA SER A 232 1.85 3.84 25.07
C SER A 232 2.18 5.16 24.37
N TRP A 233 2.15 5.21 23.03
CA TRP A 233 2.50 6.41 22.28
C TRP A 233 1.25 7.23 21.97
N ASN A 234 1.32 8.53 22.22
CA ASN A 234 0.24 9.49 21.98
C ASN A 234 -0.01 9.77 20.49
N GLU A 235 0.82 9.23 19.61
CA GLU A 235 0.67 9.36 18.16
C GLU A 235 1.17 8.13 17.43
N THR A 236 0.66 7.97 16.21
CA THR A 236 1.14 6.96 15.29
C THR A 236 2.59 7.19 14.90
N LYS A 237 3.34 6.10 14.74
CA LYS A 237 4.78 6.10 14.46
C LYS A 237 5.10 5.25 13.24
N ARG A 238 6.15 5.63 12.51
CA ARG A 238 6.75 4.87 11.40
C ARG A 238 8.26 4.75 11.65
N ALA A 239 8.80 3.54 11.58
CA ALA A 239 10.18 3.22 11.99
C ALA A 239 10.56 3.88 13.34
N PRO A 240 9.82 3.62 14.43
CA PRO A 240 10.06 4.27 15.72
C PRO A 240 11.48 3.97 16.21
N ASN A 241 12.22 5.02 16.61
CA ASN A 241 13.53 4.86 17.23
C ASN A 241 13.44 4.94 18.76
N THR A 242 13.32 3.77 19.39
CA THR A 242 13.17 3.65 20.85
C THR A 242 14.50 3.83 21.61
N GLU A 243 15.65 3.82 20.92
CA GLU A 243 16.94 4.18 21.52
C GLU A 243 17.01 5.67 21.85
N ILE A 244 16.34 6.52 21.06
CA ILE A 244 16.24 7.97 21.32
C ILE A 244 15.26 8.24 22.47
N SER A 245 14.07 7.61 22.43
CA SER A 245 13.07 7.73 23.48
C SER A 245 12.13 6.54 23.46
N GLN A 246 11.97 5.87 24.62
CA GLN A 246 11.02 4.76 24.77
C GLN A 246 9.57 5.25 24.88
N ALA A 247 9.37 6.42 25.53
CA ALA A 247 8.06 6.99 25.77
C ALA A 247 7.51 7.75 24.55
N GLU A 248 8.37 8.44 23.80
CA GLU A 248 8.01 9.26 22.64
C GLU A 248 9.06 9.09 21.53
N PRO A 249 9.20 7.91 20.93
CA PRO A 249 10.19 7.69 19.88
C PRO A 249 9.87 8.56 18.67
N PRO A 250 10.88 9.16 18.01
CA PRO A 250 10.67 9.82 16.72
C PRO A 250 10.37 8.79 15.64
N SER A 251 9.60 9.20 14.62
CA SER A 251 9.43 8.42 13.39
C SER A 251 10.65 8.63 12.47
N MET A 252 11.26 7.55 12.00
CA MET A 252 12.42 7.58 11.12
C MET A 252 11.99 7.39 9.66
N ASN A 253 11.35 8.42 9.07
CA ASN A 253 10.80 8.36 7.72
C ASN A 253 11.87 8.16 6.62
N ASP A 254 13.13 8.47 6.92
CA ASP A 254 14.28 8.15 6.07
C ASP A 254 14.50 6.64 5.95
N GLN A 255 14.36 5.89 7.06
CA GLN A 255 14.46 4.43 7.07
C GLN A 255 13.29 3.80 6.31
N VAL A 256 12.07 4.33 6.49
CA VAL A 256 10.88 3.92 5.72
C VAL A 256 11.12 4.14 4.23
N SER A 257 11.61 5.33 3.84
CA SER A 257 11.93 5.63 2.45
C SER A 257 12.98 4.69 1.87
N ALA A 258 14.04 4.39 2.63
CA ALA A 258 15.09 3.48 2.20
C ALA A 258 14.56 2.05 2.03
N ALA A 259 13.77 1.55 2.98
CA ALA A 259 13.19 0.22 2.96
C ALA A 259 12.29 0.01 1.75
N LEU A 260 11.35 0.92 1.52
CA LEU A 260 10.43 0.86 0.38
C LEU A 260 11.17 1.00 -0.96
N LEU A 261 12.13 1.92 -1.05
CA LEU A 261 12.95 2.07 -2.25
C LEU A 261 13.73 0.78 -2.57
N ALA A 262 14.23 0.09 -1.55
CA ALA A 262 14.92 -1.19 -1.71
C ALA A 262 13.98 -2.33 -2.17
N ARG A 263 12.65 -2.19 -2.01
CA ARG A 263 11.62 -3.13 -2.48
C ARG A 263 11.00 -2.73 -3.82
N LEU A 264 11.21 -1.51 -4.30
CA LEU A 264 10.57 -1.01 -5.52
C LEU A 264 10.74 -1.93 -6.75
N PRO A 265 11.93 -2.47 -7.08
CA PRO A 265 12.07 -3.36 -8.23
C PRO A 265 11.25 -4.65 -8.08
N GLU A 266 11.22 -5.21 -6.87
CA GLU A 266 10.46 -6.41 -6.51
C GLU A 266 8.94 -6.16 -6.67
N ILE A 267 8.47 -5.06 -6.10
CA ILE A 267 7.09 -4.59 -6.21
C ILE A 267 6.66 -4.47 -7.69
N GLN A 268 7.48 -3.79 -8.51
CA GLN A 268 7.14 -3.55 -9.90
C GLN A 268 7.06 -4.85 -10.69
N GLN A 269 7.99 -5.78 -10.45
CA GLN A 269 7.98 -7.08 -11.11
C GLN A 269 6.76 -7.91 -10.68
N ARG A 270 6.43 -7.96 -9.38
CA ARG A 270 5.24 -8.68 -8.88
C ARG A 270 3.95 -8.12 -9.48
N LEU A 271 3.77 -6.80 -9.49
CA LEU A 271 2.61 -6.16 -10.11
C LEU A 271 2.55 -6.42 -11.63
N TYR A 272 3.68 -6.39 -12.32
CA TYR A 272 3.72 -6.70 -13.75
C TYR A 272 3.27 -8.13 -14.05
N ILE A 273 3.71 -9.09 -13.23
CA ILE A 273 3.28 -10.50 -13.33
C ILE A 273 1.77 -10.59 -13.04
N LEU A 274 1.28 -9.99 -11.95
CA LEU A 274 -0.15 -9.97 -11.62
C LEU A 274 -1.01 -9.45 -12.78
N PHE A 275 -0.65 -8.32 -13.39
CA PHE A 275 -1.43 -7.77 -14.50
C PHE A 275 -1.32 -8.56 -15.81
N SER A 276 -0.20 -9.25 -16.03
CA SER A 276 0.05 -9.96 -17.30
C SER A 276 -0.31 -11.44 -17.28
N SER A 277 -0.44 -12.08 -16.11
CA SER A 277 -0.67 -13.53 -16.01
C SER A 277 -1.84 -13.95 -15.11
N TYR A 278 -2.38 -13.07 -14.24
CA TYR A 278 -3.49 -13.43 -13.35
C TYR A 278 -4.81 -12.91 -13.93
N HIS A 279 -5.61 -13.82 -14.49
CA HIS A 279 -6.88 -13.49 -15.15
C HIS A 279 -8.12 -13.85 -14.33
N GLU A 280 -7.96 -14.62 -13.27
CA GLU A 280 -9.04 -14.99 -12.35
C GLU A 280 -9.04 -14.06 -11.13
N PHE A 281 -10.23 -13.60 -10.72
CA PHE A 281 -10.36 -12.67 -9.58
C PHE A 281 -9.83 -13.30 -8.30
N ASP A 282 -10.15 -14.57 -8.09
CA ASP A 282 -9.84 -15.29 -6.87
C ASP A 282 -8.33 -15.36 -6.59
N SER A 283 -7.52 -15.68 -7.60
CA SER A 283 -6.05 -15.72 -7.46
C SER A 283 -5.42 -14.34 -7.42
N PHE A 284 -5.98 -13.36 -8.13
CA PHE A 284 -5.51 -11.98 -8.05
C PHE A 284 -5.81 -11.35 -6.68
N SER A 285 -6.98 -11.63 -6.10
CA SER A 285 -7.56 -10.85 -5.00
C SER A 285 -6.88 -11.03 -3.65
N ASN A 286 -6.51 -12.26 -3.27
CA ASN A 286 -6.19 -12.58 -1.88
C ASN A 286 -5.15 -13.70 -1.75
N LYS A 287 -4.48 -13.74 -0.60
CA LYS A 287 -3.36 -14.66 -0.33
C LYS A 287 -3.75 -16.08 0.10
N ASN A 288 -5.03 -16.36 0.32
CA ASN A 288 -5.54 -17.66 0.77
C ASN A 288 -5.94 -18.59 -0.38
N TYR A 289 -6.38 -18.04 -1.52
CA TYR A 289 -6.96 -18.82 -2.62
C TYR A 289 -6.01 -19.84 -3.25
N ALA A 290 -4.79 -19.41 -3.61
CA ALA A 290 -3.89 -20.19 -4.45
C ALA A 290 -3.57 -21.58 -3.88
N PHE A 291 -3.42 -21.68 -2.55
CA PHE A 291 -3.24 -22.97 -1.89
C PHE A 291 -4.52 -23.81 -1.86
N SER A 292 -5.69 -23.21 -1.59
CA SER A 292 -6.96 -23.94 -1.53
C SER A 292 -7.28 -24.71 -2.82
N GLN A 293 -6.76 -24.23 -3.95
CA GLN A 293 -6.94 -24.81 -5.28
C GLN A 293 -5.70 -25.55 -5.82
N ASN A 294 -4.66 -25.74 -4.99
CA ASN A 294 -3.39 -26.35 -5.39
C ASN A 294 -2.75 -25.70 -6.64
N LEU A 295 -2.86 -24.37 -6.73
CA LEU A 295 -2.32 -23.60 -7.85
C LEU A 295 -0.82 -23.38 -7.68
N SER A 296 -0.15 -23.24 -8.81
CA SER A 296 1.27 -23.00 -8.95
C SER A 296 1.66 -21.52 -8.90
N HIS A 297 0.67 -20.62 -8.91
CA HIS A 297 0.82 -19.17 -8.82
C HIS A 297 0.36 -18.71 -7.43
N LEU A 298 1.31 -18.37 -6.55
CA LEU A 298 1.07 -18.11 -5.12
C LEU A 298 1.08 -16.63 -4.73
N ASP A 299 1.03 -15.70 -5.70
CA ASP A 299 0.99 -14.26 -5.43
C ASP A 299 -0.44 -13.71 -5.44
N SER A 300 -0.63 -12.49 -4.94
CA SER A 300 -1.89 -11.75 -5.01
C SER A 300 -1.66 -10.25 -4.80
N ILE A 301 -2.66 -9.43 -5.12
CA ILE A 301 -2.61 -8.00 -4.80
C ILE A 301 -2.52 -7.75 -3.29
N GLU A 302 -3.18 -8.59 -2.48
CA GLU A 302 -3.08 -8.56 -1.03
C GLU A 302 -1.63 -8.81 -0.56
N ALA A 303 -0.95 -9.81 -1.13
CA ALA A 303 0.44 -10.11 -0.78
C ALA A 303 1.44 -9.02 -1.21
N VAL A 304 1.12 -8.19 -2.21
CA VAL A 304 1.92 -7.00 -2.57
C VAL A 304 1.58 -5.84 -1.64
N HIS A 305 0.31 -5.65 -1.31
CA HIS A 305 -0.17 -4.68 -0.31
C HIS A 305 0.54 -4.87 1.05
N ASP A 306 0.70 -6.13 1.48
CA ASP A 306 1.37 -6.50 2.73
C ASP A 306 2.80 -5.93 2.85
N ILE A 307 3.53 -5.80 1.74
CA ILE A 307 4.87 -5.18 1.73
C ILE A 307 4.80 -3.72 2.20
N ILE A 308 3.81 -2.96 1.72
CA ILE A 308 3.70 -1.54 2.04
C ILE A 308 3.31 -1.34 3.50
N HIS A 309 2.49 -2.22 4.07
CA HIS A 309 2.23 -2.25 5.50
C HIS A 309 3.50 -2.52 6.31
N ILE A 310 4.22 -3.60 5.99
CA ILE A 310 5.43 -4.02 6.71
C ILE A 310 6.51 -2.93 6.67
N TYR A 311 6.86 -2.42 5.47
CA TYR A 311 7.96 -1.48 5.30
C TYR A 311 7.54 0.01 5.37
N GLY A 312 6.27 0.33 5.18
CA GLY A 312 5.72 1.66 5.44
C GLY A 312 5.59 1.96 6.94
N GLY A 313 5.34 0.93 7.74
CA GLY A 313 5.37 1.02 9.20
C GLY A 313 6.74 0.78 9.81
N SER A 314 7.50 -0.21 9.32
CA SER A 314 8.80 -0.63 9.85
C SER A 314 8.84 -0.71 11.38
N ARG A 315 7.95 -1.53 11.98
CA ARG A 315 7.70 -1.66 13.44
C ARG A 315 6.82 -0.56 14.04
N GLY A 316 6.36 0.35 13.20
CA GLY A 316 5.35 1.36 13.50
C GLY A 316 3.92 0.84 13.35
N HIS A 317 2.94 1.73 13.46
CA HIS A 317 1.52 1.36 13.50
C HIS A 317 1.07 0.68 12.20
N MET A 318 1.53 1.15 11.03
CA MET A 318 1.26 0.53 9.72
C MET A 318 1.67 -0.95 9.63
N THR A 319 2.61 -1.42 10.46
CA THR A 319 3.10 -2.81 10.47
C THR A 319 2.17 -3.79 11.17
N TYR A 320 1.13 -3.34 11.88
CA TYR A 320 0.22 -4.21 12.62
C TYR A 320 -1.22 -3.99 12.14
N VAL A 321 -1.83 -5.03 11.57
CA VAL A 321 -3.20 -4.98 10.99
C VAL A 321 -4.15 -4.14 11.85
N PRO A 322 -4.31 -4.42 13.16
CA PRO A 322 -5.40 -3.79 13.89
C PRO A 322 -5.12 -2.34 14.29
N LEU A 323 -3.87 -1.87 14.17
CA LEU A 323 -3.46 -0.48 14.45
C LEU A 323 -3.21 0.34 13.16
N SER A 324 -3.03 -0.32 12.02
CA SER A 324 -2.50 0.30 10.81
C SER A 324 -3.33 1.47 10.28
N SER A 325 -4.67 1.38 10.38
CA SER A 325 -5.61 2.41 9.90
C SER A 325 -5.56 3.73 10.65
N PHE A 326 -4.97 3.78 11.85
CA PHE A 326 -4.76 5.04 12.55
C PHE A 326 -3.67 5.89 11.89
N ASP A 327 -2.70 5.28 11.21
CA ASP A 327 -1.67 6.04 10.51
C ASP A 327 -2.25 6.65 9.22
N PRO A 328 -2.14 7.97 8.98
CA PRO A 328 -2.69 8.61 7.78
C PRO A 328 -2.21 7.99 6.45
N LEU A 329 -1.03 7.36 6.42
CA LEU A 329 -0.50 6.68 5.24
C LEU A 329 -1.42 5.55 4.76
N PHE A 330 -2.17 4.94 5.68
CA PHE A 330 -3.09 3.83 5.40
C PHE A 330 -4.05 4.16 4.26
N PHE A 331 -4.78 5.27 4.36
CA PHE A 331 -5.83 5.59 3.39
C PHE A 331 -5.26 5.89 2.00
N LEU A 332 -4.06 6.47 1.92
CA LEU A 332 -3.39 6.72 0.63
C LEU A 332 -2.85 5.43 0.02
N HIS A 333 -2.34 4.53 0.85
CA HIS A 333 -1.92 3.19 0.44
C HIS A 333 -3.11 2.39 -0.10
N HIS A 334 -4.22 2.36 0.63
CA HIS A 334 -5.44 1.66 0.24
C HIS A 334 -6.10 2.27 -1.00
N ALA A 335 -6.05 3.60 -1.18
CA ALA A 335 -6.48 4.24 -2.42
C ALA A 335 -5.62 3.80 -3.63
N MET A 336 -4.31 3.60 -3.44
CA MET A 336 -3.45 3.04 -4.48
C MET A 336 -3.76 1.55 -4.74
N THR A 337 -4.06 0.77 -3.71
CA THR A 337 -4.47 -0.64 -3.86
C THR A 337 -5.79 -0.74 -4.64
N ASP A 338 -6.79 0.09 -4.33
CA ASP A 338 -8.05 0.17 -5.06
C ASP A 338 -7.88 0.61 -6.53
N ARG A 339 -6.92 1.53 -6.80
CA ARG A 339 -6.50 1.88 -8.16
C ARG A 339 -5.98 0.66 -8.93
N LEU A 340 -5.09 -0.13 -8.32
CA LEU A 340 -4.55 -1.34 -8.94
C LEU A 340 -5.64 -2.39 -9.20
N ILE A 341 -6.59 -2.55 -8.27
CA ILE A 341 -7.76 -3.43 -8.45
C ILE A 341 -8.61 -2.96 -9.63
N SER A 342 -8.90 -1.66 -9.73
CA SER A 342 -9.68 -1.08 -10.83
C SER A 342 -8.99 -1.26 -12.18
N MET A 343 -7.66 -1.11 -12.24
CA MET A 343 -6.87 -1.44 -13.42
C MET A 343 -7.03 -2.91 -13.82
N TRP A 344 -6.96 -3.83 -12.85
CA TRP A 344 -7.13 -5.25 -13.11
C TRP A 344 -8.53 -5.59 -13.63
N GLN A 345 -9.57 -4.98 -13.05
CA GLN A 345 -10.96 -5.13 -13.50
C GLN A 345 -11.16 -4.66 -14.95
N LEU A 346 -10.49 -3.57 -15.37
CA LEU A 346 -10.53 -3.10 -16.76
C LEU A 346 -9.89 -4.12 -17.73
N LEU A 347 -8.83 -4.81 -17.29
CA LEU A 347 -8.14 -5.82 -18.10
C LEU A 347 -8.90 -7.14 -18.18
N ASN A 348 -9.67 -7.49 -17.14
CA ASN A 348 -10.39 -8.75 -16.96
C ASN A 348 -11.89 -8.51 -16.64
N PRO A 349 -12.66 -7.87 -17.54
CA PRO A 349 -14.00 -7.35 -17.23
C PRO A 349 -15.05 -8.42 -16.89
N SER A 350 -14.88 -9.66 -17.38
CA SER A 350 -15.79 -10.78 -17.09
C SER A 350 -15.41 -11.57 -15.85
N ALA A 351 -14.17 -11.48 -15.38
CA ALA A 351 -13.69 -12.25 -14.24
C ALA A 351 -14.29 -11.70 -12.95
N TRP A 352 -14.78 -12.61 -12.10
CA TRP A 352 -15.43 -12.24 -10.86
C TRP A 352 -15.28 -13.35 -9.81
N MET A 353 -15.51 -12.99 -8.56
CA MET A 353 -15.27 -13.87 -7.43
C MET A 353 -16.15 -15.11 -7.44
N THR A 354 -15.57 -16.24 -7.04
CA THR A 354 -16.33 -17.46 -6.70
C THR A 354 -16.39 -17.64 -5.18
N PRO A 355 -17.33 -18.45 -4.66
CA PRO A 355 -17.41 -18.68 -3.22
C PRO A 355 -16.11 -19.24 -2.63
N GLN A 356 -15.54 -18.56 -1.63
CA GLN A 356 -14.30 -18.94 -0.94
C GLN A 356 -14.42 -18.90 0.58
N ILE A 357 -13.70 -19.80 1.25
CA ILE A 357 -13.65 -19.88 2.70
C ILE A 357 -12.70 -18.78 3.22
N SER A 358 -13.14 -17.99 4.20
CA SER A 358 -12.31 -16.96 4.83
C SER A 358 -11.11 -17.57 5.57
N GLY A 359 -9.92 -17.01 5.35
CA GLY A 359 -8.70 -17.42 6.04
C GLY A 359 -8.60 -16.88 7.48
N GLU A 360 -9.33 -15.80 7.77
CA GLU A 360 -9.30 -15.07 9.05
C GLU A 360 -10.71 -14.77 9.57
N THR A 361 -10.80 -14.58 10.88
CA THR A 361 -11.95 -14.02 11.59
C THR A 361 -11.97 -12.51 11.38
N THR A 362 -13.14 -11.97 11.05
CA THR A 362 -13.48 -10.55 11.14
C THR A 362 -14.48 -10.35 12.29
N TYR A 363 -14.80 -9.12 12.65
CA TYR A 363 -15.76 -8.81 13.69
C TYR A 363 -17.11 -9.50 13.46
N THR A 364 -17.54 -9.65 12.20
CA THR A 364 -18.86 -10.16 11.81
C THR A 364 -18.84 -11.56 11.20
N ALA A 365 -17.67 -12.17 11.02
CA ALA A 365 -17.56 -13.51 10.46
C ALA A 365 -16.37 -14.27 11.07
N LEU A 366 -16.61 -15.50 11.54
CA LEU A 366 -15.52 -16.36 11.99
C LEU A 366 -14.65 -16.82 10.82
N LYS A 367 -13.38 -17.11 11.08
CA LYS A 367 -12.54 -17.88 10.18
C LYS A 367 -13.25 -19.17 9.75
N GLY A 368 -13.12 -19.56 8.48
CA GLY A 368 -13.81 -20.73 7.95
C GLY A 368 -15.20 -20.42 7.38
N THR A 369 -15.65 -19.17 7.44
CA THR A 369 -16.95 -18.76 6.87
C THR A 369 -16.88 -18.75 5.34
N MET A 370 -17.89 -19.32 4.69
CA MET A 370 -18.05 -19.24 3.25
C MET A 370 -18.48 -17.82 2.85
N GLN A 371 -17.72 -17.19 1.95
CA GLN A 371 -17.97 -15.82 1.46
C GLN A 371 -18.06 -15.82 -0.07
N ASN A 372 -18.83 -14.89 -0.64
CA ASN A 372 -19.08 -14.74 -2.08
C ASN A 372 -19.44 -13.27 -2.41
N SER A 373 -19.83 -12.98 -3.65
CA SER A 373 -20.08 -11.61 -4.10
C SER A 373 -21.24 -10.88 -3.42
N SER A 374 -22.25 -11.62 -2.95
CA SER A 374 -23.40 -11.07 -2.22
C SER A 374 -23.21 -11.08 -0.69
N THR A 375 -22.03 -11.48 -0.20
CA THR A 375 -21.74 -11.41 1.22
C THR A 375 -21.68 -9.95 1.66
N PRO A 376 -22.41 -9.54 2.71
CA PRO A 376 -22.41 -8.17 3.20
C PRO A 376 -21.02 -7.67 3.56
N LEU A 377 -20.63 -6.51 3.01
CA LEU A 377 -19.43 -5.75 3.35
C LEU A 377 -19.70 -4.92 4.61
N THR A 378 -19.96 -5.60 5.73
CA THR A 378 -20.22 -4.94 7.00
C THR A 378 -19.01 -4.13 7.48
N PRO A 379 -19.21 -2.96 8.11
CA PRO A 379 -20.49 -2.43 8.58
C PRO A 379 -21.13 -1.39 7.64
N PHE A 380 -20.77 -1.39 6.35
CA PHE A 380 -21.11 -0.30 5.42
C PHE A 380 -22.51 -0.46 4.85
N MET A 381 -23.44 0.41 5.26
CA MET A 381 -24.79 0.45 4.70
C MET A 381 -24.84 1.27 3.41
N SER A 382 -25.53 0.75 2.39
CA SER A 382 -25.80 1.44 1.12
C SER A 382 -27.04 2.32 1.19
N SER A 383 -27.95 2.04 2.14
CA SER A 383 -29.20 2.77 2.31
C SER A 383 -29.68 2.75 3.76
N ALA A 384 -30.53 3.70 4.11
CA ALA A 384 -31.04 3.88 5.47
C ALA A 384 -32.03 2.79 5.92
N ASP A 385 -32.44 1.88 5.02
CA ASP A 385 -33.26 0.70 5.34
C ASP A 385 -32.47 -0.46 5.94
N GLY A 386 -31.14 -0.30 6.11
CA GLY A 386 -30.26 -1.30 6.67
C GLY A 386 -29.63 -2.24 5.63
N THR A 387 -29.83 -2.00 4.33
CA THR A 387 -29.13 -2.75 3.28
C THR A 387 -27.63 -2.46 3.34
N PHE A 388 -26.82 -3.51 3.40
CA PHE A 388 -25.36 -3.41 3.33
C PHE A 388 -24.87 -3.39 1.88
N TRP A 389 -23.76 -2.70 1.66
CA TRP A 389 -22.98 -2.92 0.44
C TRP A 389 -22.57 -4.38 0.34
N ASP A 390 -22.55 -4.93 -0.87
CA ASP A 390 -21.88 -6.19 -1.19
C ASP A 390 -20.82 -5.95 -2.29
N SER A 391 -20.15 -7.02 -2.72
CA SER A 391 -19.11 -6.90 -3.76
C SER A 391 -19.69 -6.59 -5.13
N ASP A 392 -20.89 -7.08 -5.44
CA ASP A 392 -21.56 -6.83 -6.73
C ASP A 392 -21.96 -5.35 -6.87
N MET A 393 -22.51 -4.76 -5.80
CA MET A 393 -22.85 -3.34 -5.72
C MET A 393 -21.61 -2.43 -5.78
N SER A 394 -20.53 -2.84 -5.11
CA SER A 394 -19.28 -2.07 -5.04
C SER A 394 -18.30 -2.40 -6.18
N ARG A 395 -18.72 -3.14 -7.22
CA ARG A 395 -17.81 -3.62 -8.27
C ARG A 395 -17.13 -2.50 -9.06
N SER A 396 -17.81 -1.38 -9.30
CA SER A 396 -17.26 -0.22 -10.02
C SER A 396 -16.96 0.95 -9.07
N THR A 397 -16.09 1.87 -9.46
CA THR A 397 -15.73 3.02 -8.63
C THR A 397 -16.78 4.13 -8.72
N GLU A 398 -17.48 4.22 -9.85
CA GLU A 398 -18.45 5.27 -10.15
C GLU A 398 -19.70 5.22 -9.27
N VAL A 399 -20.00 4.07 -8.66
CA VAL A 399 -21.09 3.94 -7.67
C VAL A 399 -20.84 4.79 -6.42
N PHE A 400 -19.57 5.07 -6.10
CA PHE A 400 -19.17 6.00 -5.03
C PHE A 400 -18.83 7.39 -5.57
N GLY A 401 -18.86 7.57 -6.89
CA GLY A 401 -18.70 8.86 -7.54
C GLY A 401 -17.24 9.22 -7.84
N TYR A 402 -16.30 8.27 -7.86
CA TYR A 402 -14.92 8.54 -8.26
C TYR A 402 -14.45 7.61 -9.39
N ALA A 403 -13.33 7.97 -10.01
CA ALA A 403 -12.61 7.12 -10.93
C ALA A 403 -11.10 7.38 -10.86
N TYR A 404 -10.31 6.61 -11.62
CA TYR A 404 -8.88 6.84 -11.81
C TYR A 404 -8.60 7.20 -13.26
N GLY A 405 -7.59 8.04 -13.50
CA GLY A 405 -7.19 8.41 -14.88
C GLY A 405 -6.81 7.20 -15.74
N ASP A 406 -6.36 6.11 -15.11
CA ASP A 406 -5.99 4.85 -15.77
C ASP A 406 -7.15 4.06 -16.34
N THR A 407 -8.32 4.19 -15.73
CA THR A 407 -9.51 3.39 -16.04
C THR A 407 -10.62 4.22 -16.67
N SER A 408 -10.50 5.55 -16.61
CA SER A 408 -11.48 6.47 -17.16
C SER A 408 -11.42 6.54 -18.69
N TYR A 409 -12.60 6.61 -19.31
CA TYR A 409 -12.72 6.93 -20.72
C TYR A 409 -12.56 8.44 -20.94
N VAL A 410 -11.73 8.82 -21.92
CA VAL A 410 -11.55 10.21 -22.34
C VAL A 410 -12.28 10.40 -23.68
N PRO A 411 -13.35 11.22 -23.74
CA PRO A 411 -14.07 11.48 -24.98
C PRO A 411 -13.16 12.02 -26.09
N GLY A 412 -13.29 11.46 -27.29
CA GLY A 412 -12.49 11.88 -28.46
C GLY A 412 -11.16 11.14 -28.61
N ASP A 413 -10.81 10.26 -27.69
CA ASP A 413 -9.64 9.40 -27.84
C ASP A 413 -9.95 8.18 -28.72
N SER A 414 -9.08 7.93 -29.70
CA SER A 414 -9.24 6.83 -30.67
C SER A 414 -8.75 5.49 -30.12
N GLU A 415 -7.99 5.47 -29.03
CA GLU A 415 -7.47 4.26 -28.40
C GLU A 415 -8.35 3.81 -27.23
N SER A 416 -8.65 2.50 -27.18
CA SER A 416 -9.45 1.93 -26.08
C SER A 416 -8.73 2.09 -24.73
N PRO A 417 -9.47 2.32 -23.62
CA PRO A 417 -8.88 2.41 -22.28
C PRO A 417 -8.00 1.20 -21.94
N ARG A 418 -8.40 0.01 -22.38
CA ARG A 418 -7.63 -1.24 -22.19
C ARG A 418 -6.25 -1.18 -22.85
N ASN A 419 -6.16 -0.71 -24.10
CA ASN A 419 -4.88 -0.65 -24.83
C ASN A 419 -3.93 0.38 -24.21
N LYS A 420 -4.47 1.55 -23.81
CA LYS A 420 -3.70 2.56 -23.07
C LYS A 420 -3.16 2.00 -21.76
N LEU A 421 -3.98 1.24 -21.04
CA LEU A 421 -3.60 0.65 -19.77
C LEU A 421 -2.47 -0.39 -19.95
N ILE A 422 -2.56 -1.27 -20.95
CA ILE A 422 -1.48 -2.22 -21.27
C ILE A 422 -0.18 -1.49 -21.59
N ARG A 423 -0.26 -0.47 -22.46
CA ARG A 423 0.90 0.37 -22.79
C ARG A 423 1.51 1.01 -21.54
N LYS A 424 0.67 1.55 -20.65
CA LYS A 424 1.11 2.15 -19.40
C LYS A 424 1.82 1.11 -18.53
N ILE A 425 1.21 -0.05 -18.28
CA ILE A 425 1.78 -1.11 -17.45
C ILE A 425 3.13 -1.58 -18.01
N ASN A 426 3.22 -1.81 -19.33
CA ASN A 426 4.46 -2.19 -20.00
C ASN A 426 5.57 -1.13 -19.83
N ARG A 427 5.24 0.17 -19.89
CA ARG A 427 6.21 1.26 -19.73
C ARG A 427 6.55 1.57 -18.28
N TRP A 428 5.62 1.34 -17.37
CA TRP A 428 5.72 1.67 -15.95
C TRP A 428 6.33 0.53 -15.15
N LEU A 429 5.64 -0.61 -15.08
CA LEU A 429 6.02 -1.77 -14.26
C LEU A 429 7.00 -2.69 -15.00
N GLY A 430 6.92 -2.72 -16.34
CA GLY A 430 7.81 -3.54 -17.16
C GLY A 430 9.29 -3.14 -17.11
N LEU A 431 9.63 -1.96 -16.58
CA LEU A 431 11.02 -1.48 -16.49
C LEU A 431 11.97 -2.44 -15.78
N ASN A 432 11.44 -3.15 -14.79
CA ASN A 432 12.16 -4.16 -14.01
C ASN A 432 11.68 -5.57 -14.31
N SER A 433 11.06 -5.78 -15.48
CA SER A 433 10.71 -7.11 -15.99
C SER A 433 11.59 -7.49 -17.18
N PRO A 434 12.08 -8.74 -17.25
CA PRO A 434 12.79 -9.25 -18.43
C PRO A 434 11.99 -9.08 -19.73
N ALA A 435 10.65 -9.07 -19.64
CA ALA A 435 9.75 -8.95 -20.78
C ALA A 435 9.93 -7.65 -21.60
N MET A 436 10.29 -6.54 -20.97
CA MET A 436 10.36 -5.22 -21.63
C MET A 436 11.78 -4.70 -21.88
N VAL A 437 12.79 -5.40 -21.36
CA VAL A 437 14.22 -5.06 -21.54
C VAL A 437 14.63 -5.12 -23.02
N ARG A 438 14.09 -6.08 -23.79
CA ARG A 438 14.36 -6.23 -25.24
C ARG A 438 13.80 -5.07 -26.08
N ILE A 439 12.55 -4.66 -25.85
CA ILE A 439 11.86 -3.63 -26.63
C ILE A 439 12.62 -2.29 -26.55
N LYS A 440 13.22 -1.98 -25.39
CA LYS A 440 14.04 -0.78 -25.22
C LYS A 440 15.38 -0.83 -25.95
N SER A 441 16.06 -1.99 -25.98
CA SER A 441 17.33 -2.16 -26.71
C SER A 441 17.17 -1.90 -28.22
N GLN A 442 16.00 -2.23 -28.79
CA GLN A 442 15.67 -1.96 -30.19
C GLN A 442 15.28 -0.49 -30.42
N ALA A 443 14.63 0.17 -29.45
CA ALA A 443 14.24 1.58 -29.54
C ALA A 443 15.42 2.57 -29.38
N GLN A 444 16.47 2.20 -28.63
CA GLN A 444 17.66 3.04 -28.41
C GLN A 444 18.62 3.14 -29.62
N ASN A 445 18.38 2.40 -30.71
CA ASN A 445 19.12 2.59 -31.97
C ASN A 445 18.72 3.87 -32.73
N ARG A 446 17.84 4.71 -32.18
CA ARG A 446 17.64 6.10 -32.62
C ARG A 446 18.44 7.04 -31.72
N ARG A 447 19.55 7.56 -32.27
CA ARG A 447 20.55 8.43 -31.61
C ARG A 447 19.90 9.55 -30.76
N PRO A 448 20.23 9.67 -29.47
CA PRO A 448 20.02 10.91 -28.73
C PRO A 448 21.19 11.87 -28.98
N SER A 449 20.91 13.04 -29.53
CA SER A 449 21.83 14.18 -29.55
C SER A 449 21.76 14.90 -28.21
N GLY A 450 22.81 14.79 -27.38
CA GLY A 450 22.90 15.55 -26.13
C GLY A 450 24.13 15.15 -25.33
N VAL A 451 25.16 16.00 -25.38
CA VAL A 451 26.42 15.83 -24.64
C VAL A 451 26.16 16.03 -23.14
N TRP A 452 26.40 14.99 -22.34
CA TRP A 452 26.34 15.03 -20.87
C TRP A 452 27.60 15.72 -20.31
N LYS A 453 27.42 16.84 -19.62
CA LYS A 453 28.42 17.44 -18.72
C LYS A 453 27.94 17.24 -17.30
N GLY A 454 28.67 16.43 -16.53
CA GLY A 454 28.30 16.08 -15.16
C GLY A 454 28.57 17.20 -14.15
N ASN A 455 27.91 17.08 -12.99
CA ASN A 455 28.56 17.43 -11.73
C ASN A 455 27.99 16.61 -10.55
N THR A 456 28.84 16.47 -9.54
CA THR A 456 28.79 15.55 -8.40
C THR A 456 27.91 16.03 -7.24
N GLY A 457 27.07 15.14 -6.69
CA GLY A 457 26.47 15.29 -5.36
C GLY A 457 25.26 14.39 -5.15
N VAL A 458 25.33 13.50 -4.15
CA VAL A 458 24.33 12.49 -3.72
C VAL A 458 24.30 11.19 -4.53
N LYS A 459 24.88 10.14 -3.94
CA LYS A 459 24.91 8.77 -4.45
C LYS A 459 23.58 8.06 -4.19
N GLY A 460 22.67 8.13 -5.16
CA GLY A 460 21.61 7.14 -5.37
C GLY A 460 21.86 6.48 -6.71
N VAL A 461 22.76 5.50 -6.77
CA VAL A 461 23.03 4.76 -8.01
C VAL A 461 21.85 3.84 -8.24
N GLN A 462 20.87 4.24 -9.05
CA GLN A 462 20.14 3.26 -9.85
C GLN A 462 21.19 2.69 -10.82
N PRO A 463 21.62 1.42 -10.68
CA PRO A 463 22.45 0.84 -11.71
C PRO A 463 21.54 0.71 -12.92
N SER A 464 21.84 1.43 -14.00
CA SER A 464 21.29 1.07 -15.30
C SER A 464 21.72 -0.36 -15.58
N LEU A 465 20.84 -1.33 -15.32
CA LEU A 465 21.11 -2.74 -15.50
C LEU A 465 21.32 -2.96 -17.00
N LYS A 466 22.57 -3.09 -17.43
CA LYS A 466 22.87 -3.70 -18.73
C LYS A 466 22.58 -5.19 -18.57
N ILE A 467 21.32 -5.56 -18.78
CA ILE A 467 20.94 -6.96 -18.87
C ILE A 467 21.51 -7.49 -20.17
N ASP A 468 22.28 -8.57 -20.07
CA ASP A 468 22.77 -9.27 -21.25
C ASP A 468 21.60 -9.97 -21.93
N MET A 469 21.38 -9.62 -23.20
CA MET A 469 20.29 -10.16 -24.00
C MET A 469 20.56 -11.60 -24.48
N SER A 470 21.74 -12.16 -24.17
CA SER A 470 22.08 -13.57 -24.42
C SER A 470 21.17 -14.57 -23.71
N ASP A 471 20.46 -14.13 -22.67
CA ASP A 471 19.56 -14.93 -21.84
C ASP A 471 18.14 -15.11 -22.45
N VAL A 472 17.87 -14.48 -23.60
CA VAL A 472 16.61 -14.62 -24.35
C VAL A 472 16.83 -15.56 -25.54
N VAL A 473 16.12 -16.68 -25.56
CA VAL A 473 16.22 -17.72 -26.62
C VAL A 473 14.87 -17.82 -27.34
N ASP A 474 14.87 -17.67 -28.66
CA ASP A 474 13.67 -17.77 -29.52
C ASP A 474 12.51 -16.87 -29.06
N ASP A 475 12.79 -15.63 -28.68
CA ASP A 475 11.81 -14.67 -28.12
C ASP A 475 11.17 -15.13 -26.79
N HIS A 476 11.83 -16.04 -26.06
CA HIS A 476 11.41 -16.47 -24.73
C HIS A 476 12.50 -16.21 -23.70
N TYR A 477 12.08 -16.00 -22.47
CA TYR A 477 12.94 -16.05 -21.28
C TYR A 477 12.35 -17.03 -20.26
N THR A 478 13.15 -17.41 -19.27
CA THR A 478 12.67 -18.22 -18.13
C THR A 478 12.47 -17.30 -16.93
N GLU A 479 11.22 -17.17 -16.48
CA GLU A 479 10.87 -16.51 -15.22
C GLU A 479 11.08 -17.51 -14.07
N TRP A 480 11.75 -17.09 -13.00
CA TRP A 480 12.01 -17.83 -11.79
C TRP A 480 11.31 -17.17 -10.61
N ILE A 481 10.54 -17.94 -9.85
CA ILE A 481 9.74 -17.44 -8.73
C ILE A 481 9.98 -18.31 -7.51
N ALA A 482 10.28 -17.69 -6.38
CA ALA A 482 10.19 -18.33 -5.08
C ALA A 482 8.74 -18.24 -4.58
N ASN A 483 8.13 -19.39 -4.32
CA ASN A 483 6.76 -19.53 -3.87
C ASN A 483 6.78 -19.99 -2.41
N VAL A 484 6.04 -19.27 -1.57
CA VAL A 484 5.98 -19.50 -0.14
C VAL A 484 4.53 -19.74 0.25
N HIS A 485 4.30 -20.72 1.12
CA HIS A 485 3.07 -20.75 1.89
C HIS A 485 3.33 -21.17 3.33
N VAL A 486 2.44 -20.72 4.23
CA VAL A 486 2.46 -21.02 5.66
C VAL A 486 1.03 -21.22 6.14
N ASN A 487 0.83 -21.87 7.29
CA ASN A 487 -0.49 -21.88 7.91
C ASN A 487 -0.89 -20.47 8.39
N HIS A 488 -2.18 -20.17 8.40
CA HIS A 488 -2.69 -18.98 9.07
C HIS A 488 -2.33 -19.00 10.55
N GLY A 489 -1.75 -17.89 11.05
CA GLY A 489 -1.24 -17.82 12.41
C GLY A 489 -0.06 -18.76 12.65
N ALA A 490 0.75 -19.04 11.62
CA ALA A 490 1.97 -19.86 11.74
C ALA A 490 2.95 -19.32 12.80
N LEU A 491 2.91 -18.01 13.05
CA LEU A 491 3.62 -17.30 14.09
C LEU A 491 2.69 -16.27 14.73
N ASP A 492 3.05 -15.82 15.94
CA ASP A 492 2.37 -14.70 16.59
C ASP A 492 2.88 -13.38 16.03
N GLY A 493 2.14 -12.85 15.05
CA GLY A 493 2.45 -11.61 14.35
C GLY A 493 3.11 -11.83 12.98
N SER A 494 3.41 -10.70 12.35
CA SER A 494 3.93 -10.64 10.98
C SER A 494 5.43 -10.96 10.93
N PHE A 495 5.89 -11.47 9.79
CA PHE A 495 7.31 -11.84 9.59
C PHE A 495 7.67 -11.79 8.10
N SER A 496 8.97 -11.87 7.80
CA SER A 496 9.48 -11.89 6.43
C SER A 496 10.42 -13.06 6.19
N ILE A 497 10.34 -13.64 4.99
CA ILE A 497 11.21 -14.70 4.50
C ILE A 497 12.12 -14.10 3.43
N TYR A 498 13.43 -14.11 3.68
CA TYR A 498 14.45 -13.50 2.83
C TYR A 498 15.21 -14.57 2.06
N PHE A 499 15.50 -14.31 0.78
CA PHE A 499 16.24 -15.19 -0.11
C PHE A 499 17.57 -14.56 -0.52
N PHE A 500 18.69 -15.23 -0.28
CA PHE A 500 20.04 -14.71 -0.50
C PHE A 500 20.83 -15.56 -1.49
N ALA A 501 21.63 -14.89 -2.32
CA ALA A 501 22.71 -15.51 -3.08
C ALA A 501 23.96 -15.63 -2.18
N GLY A 502 24.16 -16.78 -1.57
CA GLY A 502 25.20 -17.04 -0.57
C GLY A 502 24.74 -16.75 0.86
N LYS A 503 25.69 -16.71 1.80
CA LYS A 503 25.37 -16.55 3.22
C LYS A 503 24.74 -15.17 3.49
N PRO A 504 23.69 -15.08 4.31
CA PRO A 504 23.16 -13.81 4.77
C PRO A 504 24.18 -13.08 5.68
N PRO A 505 24.10 -11.74 5.81
CA PRO A 505 24.82 -11.01 6.85
C PRO A 505 24.52 -11.55 8.26
N ALA A 506 25.43 -11.38 9.21
CA ALA A 506 25.23 -11.85 10.58
C ALA A 506 24.17 -11.04 11.35
N ASP A 507 24.02 -9.76 11.01
CA ASP A 507 23.04 -8.87 11.63
C ASP A 507 21.71 -8.92 10.89
N VAL A 508 20.67 -9.42 11.56
CA VAL A 508 19.31 -9.59 11.02
C VAL A 508 18.71 -8.25 10.59
N GLY A 509 18.98 -7.16 11.32
CA GLY A 509 18.43 -5.83 10.99
C GLY A 509 18.95 -5.27 9.66
N THR A 510 20.01 -5.86 9.10
CA THR A 510 20.58 -5.46 7.80
C THR A 510 20.09 -6.28 6.62
N TRP A 511 19.35 -7.37 6.87
CA TRP A 511 18.98 -8.35 5.84
C TRP A 511 18.18 -7.74 4.69
N ALA A 512 17.23 -6.85 4.97
CA ALA A 512 16.42 -6.17 3.97
C ALA A 512 17.23 -5.33 2.96
N PHE A 513 18.47 -4.96 3.33
CA PHE A 513 19.36 -4.13 2.53
C PHE A 513 20.60 -4.89 2.05
N ALA A 514 20.68 -6.20 2.31
CA ALA A 514 21.88 -6.97 2.02
C ALA A 514 22.18 -6.96 0.51
N PRO A 515 23.44 -6.74 0.09
CA PRO A 515 23.79 -6.64 -1.33
C PRO A 515 23.59 -7.96 -2.10
N ASN A 516 23.52 -9.09 -1.38
CA ASN A 516 23.25 -10.40 -1.92
C ASN A 516 21.82 -10.88 -1.68
N LEU A 517 20.92 -10.03 -1.18
CA LEU A 517 19.49 -10.31 -1.12
C LEU A 517 18.93 -10.38 -2.55
N MET A 518 18.25 -11.47 -2.86
CA MET A 518 17.57 -11.69 -4.14
C MET A 518 16.10 -11.25 -4.10
N GLY A 519 15.45 -11.34 -2.94
CA GLY A 519 14.06 -10.95 -2.74
C GLY A 519 13.53 -11.37 -1.37
N SER A 520 12.31 -10.94 -1.04
CA SER A 520 11.64 -11.29 0.22
C SER A 520 10.14 -11.58 0.03
N VAL A 521 9.57 -12.43 0.86
CA VAL A 521 8.11 -12.58 1.00
C VAL A 521 7.70 -12.12 2.39
N GLY A 522 6.84 -11.10 2.46
CA GLY A 522 6.23 -10.65 3.70
C GLY A 522 4.96 -11.42 4.00
N ILE A 523 4.78 -11.81 5.26
CA ILE A 523 3.59 -12.49 5.77
C ILE A 523 2.95 -11.55 6.79
N PHE A 524 1.86 -10.88 6.38
CA PHE A 524 1.12 -9.92 7.20
C PHE A 524 -0.12 -10.58 7.79
N THR A 525 -0.19 -10.69 9.11
CA THR A 525 -1.25 -11.42 9.83
C THR A 525 -1.59 -10.75 11.15
N MET A 526 -2.79 -11.03 11.67
CA MET A 526 -3.13 -10.67 13.05
C MET A 526 -2.55 -11.68 14.05
N SER A 527 -2.05 -11.17 15.18
CA SER A 527 -1.63 -11.97 16.33
C SER A 527 -2.77 -12.79 16.93
N GLY A 528 -2.44 -13.94 17.54
CA GLY A 528 -3.40 -14.75 18.31
C GLY A 528 -4.42 -15.59 17.51
N MET A 529 -4.32 -15.67 16.18
CA MET A 529 -5.27 -16.42 15.32
C MET A 529 -4.90 -17.89 15.06
N GLY A 530 -4.04 -18.48 15.90
CA GLY A 530 -3.53 -19.84 15.72
C GLY A 530 -4.62 -20.91 15.68
N GLY A 531 -4.34 -22.04 15.00
CA GLY A 531 -5.09 -23.29 15.22
C GLY A 531 -5.82 -23.91 14.02
N HIS A 532 -5.46 -23.64 12.76
CA HIS A 532 -6.09 -24.34 11.62
C HIS A 532 -5.13 -24.59 10.44
N HIS A 533 -5.47 -25.59 9.61
CA HIS A 533 -4.72 -26.00 8.41
C HIS A 533 -4.93 -25.09 7.16
N SER A 534 -5.67 -23.97 7.27
CA SER A 534 -5.78 -23.03 6.15
C SER A 534 -4.44 -22.32 5.95
N LYS A 535 -4.09 -22.03 4.70
CA LYS A 535 -2.78 -21.48 4.35
C LYS A 535 -2.88 -20.13 3.69
N MET A 536 -1.88 -19.31 3.95
CA MET A 536 -1.63 -18.08 3.21
C MET A 536 -0.36 -18.22 2.41
N SER A 537 -0.29 -17.49 1.30
CA SER A 537 0.77 -17.64 0.32
C SER A 537 1.28 -16.30 -0.19
N GLY A 538 2.51 -16.30 -0.67
CA GLY A 538 3.15 -15.16 -1.30
C GLY A 538 4.25 -15.63 -2.22
N SER A 539 4.70 -14.74 -3.11
CA SER A 539 5.76 -15.07 -4.04
C SER A 539 6.74 -13.93 -4.21
N VAL A 540 7.97 -14.25 -4.61
CA VAL A 540 8.95 -13.25 -5.03
C VAL A 540 9.67 -13.71 -6.30
N PRO A 541 9.64 -12.90 -7.38
CA PRO A 541 10.43 -13.17 -8.57
C PRO A 541 11.93 -13.06 -8.28
N LEU A 542 12.70 -14.04 -8.76
CA LEU A 542 14.15 -14.12 -8.61
C LEU A 542 14.90 -13.79 -9.92
N THR A 543 14.18 -13.69 -11.04
CA THR A 543 14.77 -13.61 -12.39
C THR A 543 15.73 -12.44 -12.56
N MET A 544 15.36 -11.24 -12.10
CA MET A 544 16.21 -10.06 -12.25
C MET A 544 17.51 -10.20 -11.44
N ALA A 545 17.43 -10.79 -10.23
CA ALA A 545 18.61 -11.10 -9.44
C ALA A 545 19.50 -12.15 -10.12
N LEU A 546 18.89 -13.18 -10.71
CA LEU A 546 19.61 -14.23 -11.47
C LEU A 546 20.27 -13.68 -12.73
N MET A 547 19.59 -12.85 -13.52
CA MET A 547 20.17 -12.20 -14.71
C MET A 547 21.35 -11.29 -14.34
N ARG A 548 21.25 -10.59 -13.20
CA ARG A 548 22.39 -9.81 -12.67
C ARG A 548 23.56 -10.71 -12.28
N LEU A 549 23.30 -11.85 -11.65
CA LEU A 549 24.35 -12.81 -11.31
C LEU A 549 24.96 -13.45 -12.57
N ALA A 550 24.16 -13.69 -13.61
CA ALA A 550 24.62 -14.19 -14.90
C ALA A 550 25.53 -13.17 -15.61
N SER A 551 25.15 -11.88 -15.64
CA SER A 551 25.99 -10.83 -16.23
C SER A 551 27.30 -10.57 -15.47
N LEU A 552 27.35 -10.95 -14.19
CA LEU A 552 28.58 -10.96 -13.38
C LEU A 552 29.39 -12.27 -13.50
N GLY A 553 28.92 -13.24 -14.31
CA GLY A 553 29.56 -14.54 -14.49
C GLY A 553 29.40 -15.50 -13.31
N ALA A 554 28.54 -15.20 -12.34
CA ALA A 554 28.28 -16.06 -11.18
C ALA A 554 27.31 -17.21 -11.49
N VAL A 555 26.49 -17.07 -12.53
CA VAL A 555 25.63 -18.11 -13.12
C VAL A 555 25.95 -18.21 -14.60
N GLN A 556 26.05 -19.42 -15.16
CA GLN A 556 26.43 -19.58 -16.56
C GLN A 556 25.37 -19.06 -17.55
N SER A 557 24.09 -19.22 -17.23
CA SER A 557 22.94 -18.71 -17.98
C SER A 557 21.68 -18.77 -17.11
N VAL A 558 20.58 -18.12 -17.52
CA VAL A 558 19.29 -18.22 -16.81
C VAL A 558 18.43 -19.43 -17.21
N GLU A 559 18.99 -20.36 -17.98
CA GLU A 559 18.34 -21.62 -18.36
C GLU A 559 18.19 -22.57 -17.16
N PRO A 560 17.17 -23.46 -17.16
CA PRO A 560 16.87 -24.36 -16.03
C PRO A 560 18.06 -25.11 -15.46
N ASN A 561 18.90 -25.72 -16.29
CA ASN A 561 20.01 -26.55 -15.80
C ASN A 561 21.05 -25.73 -15.04
N SER A 562 21.40 -24.55 -15.55
CA SER A 562 22.38 -23.64 -14.93
C SER A 562 21.85 -23.06 -13.62
N VAL A 563 20.60 -22.59 -13.61
CA VAL A 563 19.99 -21.95 -12.45
C VAL A 563 19.71 -22.96 -11.34
N VAL A 564 19.18 -24.15 -11.66
CA VAL A 564 18.91 -25.19 -10.64
C VAL A 564 20.18 -25.55 -9.88
N ALA A 565 21.29 -25.81 -10.60
CA ALA A 565 22.57 -26.13 -9.98
C ALA A 565 23.11 -24.97 -9.11
N PHE A 566 22.95 -23.72 -9.58
CA PHE A 566 23.32 -22.54 -8.80
C PHE A 566 22.48 -22.42 -7.53
N LEU A 567 21.15 -22.48 -7.63
CA LEU A 567 20.26 -22.31 -6.49
C LEU A 567 20.47 -23.42 -5.45
N GLN A 568 20.66 -24.68 -5.87
CA GLN A 568 20.96 -25.78 -4.93
C GLN A 568 22.24 -25.54 -4.12
N SER A 569 23.23 -24.87 -4.69
CA SER A 569 24.53 -24.67 -4.05
C SER A 569 24.68 -23.32 -3.34
N ARG A 570 23.88 -22.32 -3.71
CA ARG A 570 24.08 -20.92 -3.28
C ARG A 570 22.83 -20.25 -2.74
N LEU A 571 21.62 -20.73 -3.00
CA LEU A 571 20.42 -20.09 -2.47
C LEU A 571 20.27 -20.44 -0.98
N HIS A 572 20.23 -19.41 -0.13
CA HIS A 572 19.91 -19.55 1.27
C HIS A 572 18.65 -18.75 1.58
N PHE A 573 17.73 -19.34 2.34
CA PHE A 573 16.63 -18.57 2.90
C PHE A 573 16.80 -18.38 4.41
N ARG A 574 16.22 -17.31 4.94
CA ARG A 574 16.10 -17.04 6.38
C ARG A 574 14.77 -16.39 6.68
N ILE A 575 14.33 -16.51 7.94
CA ILE A 575 13.06 -15.95 8.42
C ILE A 575 13.40 -14.97 9.53
N ALA A 576 12.81 -13.77 9.48
CA ALA A 576 12.92 -12.81 10.58
C ALA A 576 11.53 -12.32 10.99
N SER A 577 11.32 -12.17 12.31
CA SER A 577 10.19 -11.40 12.82
C SER A 577 10.34 -9.94 12.43
N ILE A 578 9.25 -9.18 12.55
CA ILE A 578 9.29 -7.71 12.44
C ILE A 578 10.21 -7.03 13.46
N ASP A 579 10.55 -7.70 14.58
CA ASP A 579 11.47 -7.20 15.61
C ASP A 579 12.94 -7.55 15.33
N ASP A 580 13.28 -7.86 14.08
CA ASP A 580 14.63 -8.22 13.62
C ASP A 580 15.23 -9.42 14.36
N LYS A 581 14.38 -10.40 14.73
CA LYS A 581 14.83 -11.66 15.32
C LYS A 581 14.76 -12.77 14.28
N GLU A 582 15.87 -13.49 14.09
CA GLU A 582 15.89 -14.69 13.26
C GLU A 582 14.99 -15.76 13.88
N ILE A 583 14.19 -16.40 13.03
CA ILE A 583 13.25 -17.46 13.40
C ILE A 583 13.69 -18.76 12.75
N ASP A 584 13.72 -19.83 13.54
CA ASP A 584 13.96 -21.18 13.03
C ASP A 584 12.78 -21.61 12.13
N PRO A 585 13.03 -22.01 10.87
CA PRO A 585 11.98 -22.45 9.95
C PRO A 585 11.09 -23.58 10.49
N SER A 586 11.61 -24.44 11.37
CA SER A 586 10.84 -25.53 12.01
C SER A 586 9.74 -25.05 12.96
N LEU A 587 9.82 -23.79 13.40
CA LEU A 587 8.79 -23.16 14.24
C LEU A 587 7.64 -22.57 13.43
N VAL A 588 7.79 -22.46 12.11
CA VAL A 588 6.78 -21.85 11.23
C VAL A 588 5.84 -22.93 10.72
N ALA A 589 4.66 -23.02 11.34
CA ALA A 589 3.71 -24.09 11.03
C ALA A 589 3.27 -24.08 9.56
N GLY A 590 3.40 -25.22 8.88
CA GLY A 590 2.99 -25.40 7.49
C GLY A 590 3.83 -24.64 6.48
N LEU A 591 5.04 -24.21 6.85
CA LEU A 591 5.98 -23.57 5.95
C LEU A 591 6.32 -24.49 4.78
N PHE A 592 6.24 -23.94 3.58
CA PHE A 592 6.75 -24.53 2.36
C PHE A 592 7.46 -23.46 1.55
N ILE A 593 8.58 -23.84 0.93
CA ILE A 593 9.33 -22.97 0.05
C ILE A 593 9.70 -23.75 -1.21
N GLY A 594 9.11 -23.37 -2.33
CA GLY A 594 9.35 -23.98 -3.63
C GLY A 594 9.81 -22.97 -4.68
N ILE A 595 10.83 -23.29 -5.45
CA ILE A 595 11.25 -22.49 -6.60
C ILE A 595 10.65 -23.06 -7.88
N SER A 596 9.86 -22.26 -8.58
CA SER A 596 9.29 -22.61 -9.87
C SER A 596 9.97 -21.83 -11.01
N SER A 597 9.88 -22.40 -12.21
CA SER A 597 10.26 -21.73 -13.45
C SER A 597 9.11 -21.71 -14.44
N THR A 598 8.93 -20.63 -15.18
CA THR A 598 7.95 -20.51 -16.25
C THR A 598 8.64 -20.02 -17.52
N ARG A 599 8.35 -20.67 -18.66
CA ARG A 599 8.79 -20.15 -19.96
C ARG A 599 7.84 -19.04 -20.38
N VAL A 600 8.36 -17.85 -20.64
CA VAL A 600 7.57 -16.66 -20.95
C VAL A 600 7.98 -16.13 -22.32
N ARG A 601 7.01 -15.97 -23.22
CA ARG A 601 7.22 -15.37 -24.53
C ARG A 601 7.12 -13.87 -24.43
N LEU A 602 8.09 -13.17 -25.01
CA LEU A 602 8.14 -11.72 -25.03
C LEU A 602 6.93 -11.13 -25.80
N PRO A 603 6.40 -9.96 -25.36
CA PRO A 603 5.37 -9.27 -26.11
C PRO A 603 5.91 -8.77 -27.46
N LYS A 604 5.07 -8.79 -28.51
CA LYS A 604 5.48 -8.32 -29.85
C LYS A 604 5.41 -6.81 -30.01
N SER A 605 4.68 -6.13 -29.13
CA SER A 605 4.54 -4.67 -29.10
C SER A 605 4.24 -4.19 -27.69
N GLU A 606 4.32 -2.87 -27.46
CA GLU A 606 3.93 -2.27 -26.17
C GLU A 606 2.42 -2.41 -25.87
N LEU A 607 1.60 -2.88 -26.82
CA LEU A 607 0.16 -3.08 -26.67
C LEU A 607 -0.24 -4.51 -26.30
N GLU A 608 0.74 -5.38 -26.11
CA GLU A 608 0.53 -6.77 -25.73
C GLU A 608 1.25 -7.05 -24.42
N PHE A 609 0.67 -7.91 -23.59
CA PHE A 609 1.39 -8.52 -22.48
C PHE A 609 2.21 -9.72 -22.95
N PRO A 610 3.24 -10.12 -22.18
CA PRO A 610 3.90 -11.40 -22.38
C PRO A 610 2.91 -12.56 -22.29
N ASP A 611 3.27 -13.66 -22.94
CA ASP A 611 2.47 -14.88 -22.96
C ASP A 611 3.16 -15.93 -22.09
N TRP A 612 2.43 -16.38 -21.06
CA TRP A 612 2.96 -17.16 -19.95
C TRP A 612 2.69 -18.65 -20.16
N GLY A 613 3.75 -19.45 -20.17
CA GLY A 613 3.64 -20.92 -20.17
C GLY A 613 3.19 -21.47 -18.81
N GLN A 614 3.11 -22.80 -18.71
CA GLN A 614 2.80 -23.45 -17.44
C GLN A 614 4.02 -23.40 -16.50
N PRO A 615 3.85 -22.97 -15.24
CA PRO A 615 4.91 -23.01 -14.24
C PRO A 615 5.27 -24.46 -13.88
N MET A 616 6.56 -24.70 -13.70
CA MET A 616 7.11 -25.99 -13.27
C MET A 616 7.88 -25.82 -11.96
N LEU A 617 7.53 -26.60 -10.93
CA LEU A 617 8.32 -26.68 -9.71
C LEU A 617 9.69 -27.31 -10.02
N ARG A 618 10.77 -26.63 -9.64
CA ARG A 618 12.15 -27.04 -9.90
C ARG A 618 12.88 -27.49 -8.65
N LEU A 619 12.64 -26.84 -7.52
CA LEU A 619 13.30 -27.10 -6.25
C LEU A 619 12.32 -26.93 -5.09
N VAL A 620 12.44 -27.78 -4.07
CA VAL A 620 11.83 -27.59 -2.76
C VAL A 620 12.96 -27.32 -1.78
N LEU A 621 12.93 -26.15 -1.14
CA LEU A 621 13.92 -25.74 -0.14
C LEU A 621 13.50 -26.10 1.28
N TRP A 622 12.18 -26.21 1.51
CA TRP A 622 11.58 -26.56 2.79
C TRP A 622 10.16 -27.09 2.57
N GLU A 623 9.75 -28.08 3.38
CA GLU A 623 8.40 -28.67 3.44
C GLU A 623 8.05 -29.13 4.87
#